data_AF-A0AAE2XXY0-F1
#
_entry.id   AF-A0AAE2XXY0-F1
#
_cell.length_a   1.000
_cell.length_b   1.000
_cell.length_c   1.000
_cell.angle_alpha   90.00
_cell.angle_beta   90.00
_cell.angle_gamma   90.00
#
_symmetry.space_group_name_H-M   'P 1'
#
loop_
_entity.id
_entity.type
_entity.pdbx_description
1 polymer ?
#
loop_
_entity_poly.entity_id
_entity_poly.type
_entity_poly.pdbx_seq_one_letter_code
_entity_poly.pdbx_strand_id
1 'polypeptide(L)'
;MFKTSFDLILDRKTTKEDLPYVASLSFEELGKPKEVIVGKPIQCQKCGGVLTDPQSIKKDPKIGTHFVCAFCGTLNLVDPKDLPSHLTDDVDFIIGEAMEVKTTKPEVTGDNIVAVIDISGSMSGGKLEAVKRSLKETIKDLKVNAPQTKFGLIAFESQVYLINFKGGKTLSVSGDDLHSQEKVAEKFSRAKYVFLEVEKTADKWIETVSKLEPMDMTALGPGLLGGYTLLKMRGGGRLLLLTDGLANTGFGSLESPSTAGKNFYKEVAGSCKYSNIIVDVVGVREEATESRLALKTLGDLALETGGDIYYVTTQEIERAFAEIRGKGYIAREVEVKMLTPPSLKIVDVTGTAYETPKPEEPIRLGGVTEDREIYFEMQTSKEVKEEEVPIQAQIQYIDPQGRRHLRVVTKKVRKTGDEKQFTKTYNPKIAGAMRVQQAGRAAYQGKAEKVKEILGGFQKQIAAAPMAPEAGNVSNVLQRELNELVAKAKSEDEDAVKSAKKIRASGKELFK
;
A
#
# COMPACT_ATOMS: atom_id res chain seq x y z
N MET A 1 12.69 -7.21 -8.16
CA MET A 1 11.73 -7.30 -7.04
C MET A 1 12.39 -7.21 -5.66
N PHE A 2 13.26 -8.16 -5.28
CA PHE A 2 13.86 -8.23 -3.93
C PHE A 2 15.32 -7.74 -3.94
N LYS A 3 15.63 -6.71 -3.15
CA LYS A 3 16.97 -6.10 -3.05
C LYS A 3 17.39 -5.98 -1.59
N THR A 4 18.68 -5.90 -1.31
CA THR A 4 19.21 -5.72 0.07
C THR A 4 20.27 -4.63 0.09
N SER A 5 20.39 -3.92 1.22
CA SER A 5 21.48 -2.98 1.48
C SER A 5 22.83 -3.69 1.66
N PHE A 6 22.86 -5.02 1.67
CA PHE A 6 24.01 -5.82 2.01
C PHE A 6 24.10 -7.06 1.10
N ASP A 7 25.31 -7.38 0.63
CA ASP A 7 25.61 -8.64 -0.06
C ASP A 7 26.40 -9.62 0.83
N LEU A 8 26.87 -9.13 1.97
CA LEU A 8 27.50 -9.89 3.05
C LEU A 8 26.82 -9.56 4.37
N ILE A 9 26.84 -10.51 5.31
CA ILE A 9 26.45 -10.26 6.71
C ILE A 9 27.64 -10.48 7.63
N LEU A 10 27.71 -9.70 8.70
CA LEU A 10 28.73 -9.89 9.72
C LEU A 10 28.45 -11.20 10.47
N ASP A 11 29.50 -11.95 10.76
CA ASP A 11 29.44 -13.19 11.52
C ASP A 11 29.12 -12.97 13.01
N ARG A 12 29.25 -11.72 13.49
CA ARG A 12 28.92 -11.29 14.85
C ARG A 12 27.53 -10.66 14.99
N LYS A 13 27.09 -10.52 16.24
CA LYS A 13 25.91 -9.73 16.58
C LYS A 13 26.08 -8.28 16.13
N THR A 14 25.06 -7.71 15.51
CA THR A 14 25.04 -6.30 15.11
C THR A 14 24.68 -5.38 16.28
N THR A 15 25.28 -4.19 16.33
CA THR A 15 25.01 -3.12 17.30
C THR A 15 24.29 -1.94 16.65
N LYS A 16 24.01 -0.87 17.41
CA LYS A 16 23.35 0.33 16.88
C LYS A 16 24.29 1.20 16.03
N GLU A 17 25.59 0.97 16.14
CA GLU A 17 26.63 1.70 15.42
C GLU A 17 26.85 1.10 14.02
N ASP A 18 26.50 -0.18 13.84
CA ASP A 18 26.61 -0.88 12.56
C ASP A 18 25.63 -0.34 11.51
N LEU A 19 26.00 -0.48 10.24
CA LEU A 19 25.09 -0.19 9.12
C LEU A 19 23.92 -1.19 9.13
N PRO A 20 22.66 -0.71 9.00
CA PRO A 20 21.48 -1.55 9.13
C PRO A 20 21.31 -2.52 7.95
N TYR A 21 20.92 -3.76 8.23
CA TYR A 21 20.56 -4.72 7.20
C TYR A 21 19.13 -4.45 6.75
N VAL A 22 18.96 -3.86 5.57
CA VAL A 22 17.65 -3.50 5.05
C VAL A 22 17.39 -4.29 3.78
N ALA A 23 16.29 -5.03 3.76
CA ALA A 23 15.77 -5.68 2.57
C ALA A 23 14.58 -4.88 2.02
N SER A 24 14.55 -4.66 0.71
CA SER A 24 13.48 -3.95 -0.01
C SER A 24 12.74 -4.92 -0.92
N LEU A 25 11.42 -4.88 -0.87
CA LEU A 25 10.51 -5.61 -1.75
C LEU A 25 9.69 -4.60 -2.56
N SER A 26 9.94 -4.55 -3.87
CA SER A 26 9.22 -3.72 -4.84
C SER A 26 8.22 -4.56 -5.63
N PHE A 27 7.00 -4.05 -5.83
CA PHE A 27 5.94 -4.74 -6.56
C PHE A 27 5.92 -4.46 -8.07
N GLU A 28 6.80 -3.59 -8.59
CA GLU A 28 6.93 -3.24 -10.03
C GLU A 28 7.00 -4.47 -10.95
N GLU A 29 7.58 -5.57 -10.45
CA GLU A 29 7.78 -6.81 -11.19
C GLU A 29 6.80 -7.92 -10.80
N LEU A 30 5.78 -7.70 -9.95
CA LEU A 30 4.95 -8.78 -9.38
C LEU A 30 4.32 -9.71 -10.41
N GLY A 31 3.80 -9.18 -11.51
CA GLY A 31 3.25 -9.96 -12.63
C GLY A 31 4.30 -10.44 -13.67
N LYS A 32 5.59 -10.29 -13.38
CA LYS A 32 6.72 -10.60 -14.29
C LYS A 32 7.75 -11.52 -13.58
N PRO A 33 7.37 -12.76 -13.21
CA PRO A 33 8.29 -13.70 -12.57
C PRO A 33 9.33 -14.26 -13.55
N LYS A 34 10.45 -14.77 -13.03
CA LYS A 34 11.46 -15.48 -13.85
C LYS A 34 10.95 -16.85 -14.30
N GLU A 35 10.19 -17.52 -13.43
CA GLU A 35 9.67 -18.86 -13.62
C GLU A 35 8.23 -18.95 -13.09
N VAL A 36 7.35 -19.65 -13.80
CA VAL A 36 5.96 -19.90 -13.40
C VAL A 36 5.72 -21.40 -13.31
N ILE A 37 5.21 -21.87 -12.17
CA ILE A 37 4.91 -23.27 -11.92
C ILE A 37 3.44 -23.41 -11.54
N VAL A 38 2.73 -24.35 -12.15
CA VAL A 38 1.35 -24.69 -11.76
C VAL A 38 1.39 -25.77 -10.68
N GLY A 39 0.82 -25.49 -9.52
CA GLY A 39 0.81 -26.41 -8.39
C GLY A 39 1.34 -25.79 -7.11
N LYS A 40 1.25 -26.54 -6.01
CA LYS A 40 1.72 -26.09 -4.70
C LYS A 40 3.22 -26.31 -4.54
N PRO A 41 3.97 -25.35 -3.98
CA PRO A 41 5.37 -25.55 -3.67
C PRO A 41 5.57 -26.58 -2.55
N ILE A 42 6.76 -27.20 -2.52
CA ILE A 42 7.22 -27.96 -1.36
C ILE A 42 7.56 -26.97 -0.24
N GLN A 43 6.89 -27.10 0.89
CA GLN A 43 7.00 -26.19 2.04
C GLN A 43 7.42 -26.93 3.31
N CYS A 44 8.17 -26.23 4.16
CA CYS A 44 8.42 -26.69 5.51
C CYS A 44 7.12 -26.73 6.32
N GLN A 45 6.85 -27.88 6.95
CA GLN A 45 5.61 -28.10 7.71
C GLN A 45 5.47 -27.21 8.95
N LYS A 46 6.58 -26.68 9.48
CA LYS A 46 6.59 -25.83 10.68
C LYS A 46 6.48 -24.34 10.37
N CYS A 47 7.37 -23.80 9.54
CA CYS A 47 7.44 -22.35 9.29
C CYS A 47 6.86 -21.90 7.94
N GLY A 48 6.53 -22.84 7.05
CA GLY A 48 6.05 -22.55 5.69
C GLY A 48 7.14 -22.10 4.71
N GLY A 49 8.43 -22.16 5.10
CA GLY A 49 9.54 -21.87 4.20
C GLY A 49 9.51 -22.76 2.96
N VAL A 50 9.55 -22.16 1.78
CA VAL A 50 9.47 -22.85 0.50
C VAL A 50 10.86 -23.34 0.11
N LEU A 51 10.92 -24.58 -0.36
CA LEU A 51 12.14 -25.15 -0.92
C LEU A 51 12.42 -24.50 -2.29
N THR A 52 13.49 -23.71 -2.37
CA THR A 52 13.97 -23.09 -3.63
C THR A 52 15.39 -23.55 -3.99
N ASP A 53 16.00 -24.45 -3.22
CA ASP A 53 17.34 -24.99 -3.47
C ASP A 53 17.31 -26.52 -3.48
N PRO A 54 17.31 -27.15 -4.67
CA PRO A 54 17.33 -28.60 -4.79
C PRO A 54 18.55 -29.26 -4.12
N GLN A 55 19.68 -28.56 -3.97
CA GLN A 55 20.89 -29.12 -3.34
C GLN A 55 20.71 -29.36 -1.83
N SER A 56 19.70 -28.75 -1.22
CA SER A 56 19.38 -28.98 0.19
C SER A 56 18.71 -30.32 0.45
N ILE A 57 18.25 -31.02 -0.60
CA ILE A 57 17.63 -32.34 -0.51
C ILE A 57 18.71 -33.40 -0.28
N LYS A 58 18.50 -34.24 0.73
CA LYS A 58 19.35 -35.36 1.10
C LYS A 58 18.58 -36.67 1.00
N LYS A 59 19.29 -37.74 0.68
CA LYS A 59 18.78 -39.12 0.75
C LYS A 59 19.49 -39.84 1.87
N ASP A 60 18.72 -40.37 2.81
CA ASP A 60 19.24 -41.21 3.88
C ASP A 60 18.47 -42.54 3.90
N PRO A 61 19.13 -43.70 4.02
CA PRO A 61 18.45 -45.01 4.00
C PRO A 61 17.40 -45.22 5.11
N LYS A 62 17.54 -44.54 6.26
CA LYS A 62 16.64 -44.69 7.42
C LYS A 62 15.53 -43.64 7.42
N ILE A 63 15.84 -42.43 6.97
CA ILE A 63 14.90 -41.28 7.00
C ILE A 63 14.13 -41.16 5.68
N GLY A 64 14.74 -41.56 4.57
CA GLY A 64 14.24 -41.33 3.21
C GLY A 64 14.76 -40.04 2.58
N THR A 65 14.06 -39.57 1.56
CA THR A 65 14.37 -38.29 0.88
C THR A 65 13.80 -37.14 1.70
N HIS A 66 14.65 -36.21 2.12
CA HIS A 66 14.28 -35.16 3.07
C HIS A 66 15.12 -33.89 2.88
N PHE A 67 14.67 -32.78 3.47
CA PHE A 67 15.50 -31.58 3.65
C PHE A 67 15.34 -31.02 5.07
N VAL A 68 16.37 -30.34 5.56
CA VAL A 68 16.31 -29.60 6.82
C VAL A 68 16.05 -28.14 6.49
N CYS A 69 14.95 -27.58 7.00
CA CYS A 69 14.55 -26.22 6.70
C CYS A 69 15.58 -25.20 7.23
N ALA A 70 16.14 -24.39 6.34
CA ALA A 70 17.14 -23.39 6.69
C ALA A 70 16.61 -22.27 7.62
N PHE A 71 15.30 -22.06 7.67
CA PHE A 71 14.67 -21.00 8.47
C PHE A 71 14.38 -21.41 9.91
N CYS A 72 14.07 -22.68 10.16
CA CYS A 72 13.65 -23.14 11.49
C CYS A 72 14.28 -24.46 11.96
N GLY A 73 15.13 -25.09 11.15
CA GLY A 73 15.81 -26.35 11.46
C GLY A 73 14.93 -27.60 11.44
N THR A 74 13.66 -27.49 11.03
CA THR A 74 12.75 -28.64 10.99
C THR A 74 13.10 -29.58 9.84
N LEU A 75 13.16 -30.88 10.11
CA LEU A 75 13.31 -31.93 9.10
C LEU A 75 11.97 -32.17 8.39
N ASN A 76 11.97 -32.17 7.06
CA ASN A 76 10.79 -32.38 6.24
C ASN A 76 11.04 -33.53 5.26
N LEU A 77 10.14 -34.51 5.25
CA LEU A 77 10.14 -35.61 4.29
C LEU A 77 9.54 -35.14 2.96
N VAL A 78 10.07 -35.65 1.85
CA VAL A 78 9.62 -35.29 0.50
C VAL A 78 9.52 -36.55 -0.36
N ASP A 79 8.44 -36.69 -1.13
CA ASP A 79 8.34 -37.74 -2.14
C ASP A 79 9.26 -37.38 -3.33
N PRO A 80 10.18 -38.27 -3.74
CA PRO A 80 11.00 -38.05 -4.93
C PRO A 80 10.22 -37.67 -6.20
N LYS A 81 8.95 -38.07 -6.32
CA LYS A 81 8.08 -37.74 -7.46
C LYS A 81 7.62 -36.28 -7.47
N ASP A 82 7.55 -35.65 -6.31
CA ASP A 82 7.13 -34.24 -6.17
C ASP A 82 8.31 -33.28 -6.35
N LEU A 83 9.53 -33.80 -6.50
CA LEU A 83 10.72 -32.99 -6.65
C LEU A 83 10.72 -32.28 -8.01
N PRO A 84 10.80 -30.94 -8.02
CA PRO A 84 10.93 -30.21 -9.26
C PRO A 84 12.28 -30.50 -9.93
N SER A 85 12.30 -30.59 -11.25
CA SER A 85 13.52 -30.80 -12.04
C SER A 85 14.47 -29.61 -11.98
N HIS A 86 13.93 -28.42 -11.71
CA HIS A 86 14.66 -27.17 -11.59
C HIS A 86 13.89 -26.22 -10.65
N LEU A 87 14.62 -25.41 -9.88
CA LEU A 87 14.05 -24.33 -9.08
C LEU A 87 14.98 -23.13 -9.19
N THR A 88 14.42 -21.98 -9.58
CA THR A 88 15.10 -20.70 -9.50
C THR A 88 14.93 -20.04 -8.13
N ASP A 89 15.63 -18.92 -7.95
CA ASP A 89 15.54 -18.05 -6.79
C ASP A 89 14.32 -17.11 -6.82
N ASP A 90 13.55 -17.09 -7.91
CA ASP A 90 12.36 -16.25 -8.13
C ASP A 90 11.30 -17.03 -8.92
N VAL A 91 10.41 -17.69 -8.20
CA VAL A 91 9.39 -18.59 -8.76
C VAL A 91 8.01 -18.11 -8.36
N ASP A 92 7.08 -18.09 -9.31
CA ASP A 92 5.67 -17.79 -9.08
C ASP A 92 4.81 -19.04 -9.25
N PHE A 93 4.18 -19.48 -8.15
CA PHE A 93 3.35 -20.66 -8.12
C PHE A 93 1.88 -20.29 -8.34
N ILE A 94 1.26 -20.79 -9.40
CA ILE A 94 -0.19 -20.73 -9.58
C ILE A 94 -0.80 -21.85 -8.73
N ILE A 95 -1.34 -21.48 -7.57
CA ILE A 95 -1.83 -22.41 -6.54
C ILE A 95 -3.34 -22.68 -6.62
N GLY A 96 -4.04 -22.02 -7.54
CA GLY A 96 -5.45 -22.26 -7.85
C GLY A 96 -6.15 -21.04 -8.44
N GLU A 97 -7.44 -21.14 -8.67
CA GLU A 97 -8.30 -19.99 -8.98
C GLU A 97 -8.95 -19.47 -7.68
N ALA A 98 -9.23 -18.16 -7.61
CA ALA A 98 -10.06 -17.65 -6.53
C ALA A 98 -11.48 -18.22 -6.70
N MET A 99 -11.87 -19.17 -5.84
CA MET A 99 -13.20 -19.79 -5.89
C MET A 99 -14.29 -18.71 -6.03
N GLU A 100 -15.14 -18.83 -7.06
CA GLU A 100 -16.42 -18.14 -7.13
C GLU A 100 -17.19 -18.43 -5.84
N VAL A 101 -17.44 -17.41 -5.03
CA VAL A 101 -18.48 -17.48 -4.01
C VAL A 101 -19.75 -17.87 -4.76
N LYS A 102 -20.37 -19.01 -4.40
CA LYS A 102 -21.66 -19.48 -4.90
C LYS A 102 -22.75 -18.46 -4.58
N THR A 103 -22.78 -17.39 -5.34
CA THR A 103 -23.85 -16.41 -5.47
C THR A 103 -23.91 -16.10 -6.96
N THR A 104 -25.04 -16.43 -7.58
CA THR A 104 -25.42 -16.14 -8.97
C THR A 104 -24.59 -15.00 -9.60
N LYS A 105 -23.74 -15.36 -10.58
CA LYS A 105 -22.89 -14.52 -11.45
C LYS A 105 -22.84 -13.02 -11.12
N PRO A 106 -21.63 -12.50 -10.92
CA PRO A 106 -21.17 -11.52 -11.89
C PRO A 106 -19.84 -11.96 -12.49
N GLU A 107 -19.79 -12.03 -13.82
CA GLU A 107 -18.54 -11.97 -14.56
C GLU A 107 -17.81 -10.68 -14.14
N VAL A 108 -16.78 -10.81 -13.30
CA VAL A 108 -15.92 -9.70 -12.87
C VAL A 108 -14.87 -9.51 -13.96
N THR A 109 -15.31 -9.01 -15.11
CA THR A 109 -14.43 -8.40 -16.11
C THR A 109 -14.40 -6.89 -15.84
N GLY A 110 -13.21 -6.36 -15.51
CA GLY A 110 -12.97 -4.94 -15.25
C GLY A 110 -12.87 -4.52 -13.78
N ASP A 111 -12.11 -3.46 -13.51
CA ASP A 111 -12.00 -2.84 -12.19
C ASP A 111 -13.29 -2.08 -11.83
N ASN A 112 -13.70 -2.12 -10.55
CA ASN A 112 -14.77 -1.25 -10.05
C ASN A 112 -14.16 0.06 -9.53
N ILE A 113 -14.68 1.19 -9.96
CA ILE A 113 -14.30 2.52 -9.44
C ILE A 113 -15.56 3.21 -8.92
N VAL A 114 -15.50 3.71 -7.69
CA VAL A 114 -16.56 4.55 -7.10
C VAL A 114 -15.98 5.90 -6.71
N ALA A 115 -16.46 6.96 -7.35
CA ALA A 115 -16.19 8.33 -6.92
C ALA A 115 -17.16 8.71 -5.80
N VAL A 116 -16.62 9.16 -4.67
CA VAL A 116 -17.37 9.65 -3.51
C VAL A 116 -17.06 11.14 -3.38
N ILE A 117 -18.00 11.98 -3.79
CA ILE A 117 -17.78 13.41 -4.04
C ILE A 117 -18.52 14.24 -3.03
N ASP A 118 -17.78 15.13 -2.39
CA ASP A 118 -18.29 16.23 -1.60
C ASP A 118 -18.89 17.31 -2.51
N ILE A 119 -20.20 17.53 -2.38
CA ILE A 119 -20.93 18.59 -3.07
C ILE A 119 -21.47 19.62 -2.06
N SER A 120 -20.82 19.77 -0.91
CA SER A 120 -21.16 20.79 0.09
C SER A 120 -20.80 22.22 -0.34
N GLY A 121 -21.17 23.19 0.48
CA GLY A 121 -21.08 24.60 0.14
C GLY A 121 -19.63 25.07 0.13
N SER A 122 -18.78 24.43 0.93
CA SER A 122 -17.34 24.68 0.96
C SER A 122 -16.62 24.17 -0.30
N MET A 123 -17.24 23.24 -1.03
CA MET A 123 -16.82 22.78 -2.36
C MET A 123 -17.36 23.66 -3.50
N SER A 124 -18.18 24.67 -3.23
CA SER A 124 -18.79 25.51 -4.28
C SER A 124 -17.77 26.29 -5.13
N GLY A 125 -18.24 26.80 -6.27
CA GLY A 125 -17.44 27.60 -7.19
C GLY A 125 -16.30 26.81 -7.85
N GLY A 126 -15.08 27.32 -7.78
CA GLY A 126 -13.92 26.79 -8.52
C GLY A 126 -13.52 25.37 -8.13
N LYS A 127 -13.74 24.95 -6.87
CA LYS A 127 -13.35 23.61 -6.39
C LYS A 127 -14.18 22.52 -7.06
N LEU A 128 -15.50 22.58 -6.95
CA LEU A 128 -16.40 21.60 -7.58
C LEU A 128 -16.26 21.61 -9.10
N GLU A 129 -16.10 22.77 -9.74
CA GLU A 129 -15.88 22.81 -11.20
C GLU A 129 -14.57 22.15 -11.63
N ALA A 130 -13.49 22.32 -10.85
CA ALA A 130 -12.23 21.65 -11.13
C ALA A 130 -12.31 20.13 -10.90
N VAL A 131 -13.03 19.68 -9.86
CA VAL A 131 -13.34 18.26 -9.61
C VAL A 131 -14.17 17.68 -10.76
N LYS A 132 -15.25 18.36 -11.15
CA LYS A 132 -16.12 17.95 -12.27
C LYS A 132 -15.32 17.82 -13.56
N ARG A 133 -14.44 18.78 -13.86
CA ARG A 133 -13.58 18.72 -15.05
C ARG A 133 -12.65 17.51 -15.01
N SER A 134 -11.93 17.33 -13.91
CA SER A 134 -10.96 16.24 -13.74
C SER A 134 -11.62 14.87 -13.81
N LEU A 135 -12.80 14.70 -13.19
CA LEU A 135 -13.54 13.46 -13.23
C LEU A 135 -14.09 13.14 -14.62
N LYS A 136 -14.57 14.16 -15.36
CA LYS A 136 -14.97 13.99 -16.76
C LYS A 136 -13.80 13.51 -17.62
N GLU A 137 -12.62 14.11 -17.48
CA GLU A 137 -11.42 13.65 -18.18
C GLU A 137 -11.03 12.23 -17.77
N THR A 138 -11.20 11.85 -16.51
CA THR A 138 -11.00 10.46 -16.08
C THR A 138 -11.98 9.49 -16.71
N ILE A 139 -13.26 9.84 -16.81
CA ILE A 139 -14.25 8.98 -17.48
C ILE A 139 -13.91 8.84 -18.98
N LYS A 140 -13.47 9.92 -19.64
CA LYS A 140 -13.02 9.88 -21.04
C LYS A 140 -11.81 8.96 -21.22
N ASP A 141 -10.81 9.09 -20.36
CA ASP A 141 -9.61 8.27 -20.39
C ASP A 141 -9.94 6.78 -20.16
N LEU A 142 -10.78 6.47 -19.16
CA LEU A 142 -11.26 5.10 -18.93
C LEU A 142 -12.00 4.54 -20.15
N LYS A 143 -12.79 5.35 -20.86
CA LYS A 143 -13.46 4.93 -22.10
C LYS A 143 -12.47 4.46 -23.17
N VAL A 144 -11.29 5.05 -23.22
CA VAL A 144 -10.25 4.75 -24.23
C VAL A 144 -9.32 3.63 -23.76
N ASN A 145 -8.80 3.75 -22.54
CA ASN A 145 -7.70 2.91 -22.05
C ASN A 145 -8.16 1.70 -21.22
N ALA A 146 -9.34 1.77 -20.61
CA ALA A 146 -9.88 0.72 -19.75
C ALA A 146 -11.42 0.60 -19.88
N PRO A 147 -11.96 0.36 -21.09
CA PRO A 147 -13.39 0.46 -21.40
C PRO A 147 -14.29 -0.46 -20.54
N GLN A 148 -13.72 -1.58 -20.10
CA GLN A 148 -14.36 -2.60 -19.26
C GLN A 148 -14.48 -2.18 -17.77
N THR A 149 -13.84 -1.09 -17.36
CA THR A 149 -13.95 -0.54 -16.01
C THR A 149 -15.40 -0.19 -15.71
N LYS A 150 -15.88 -0.50 -14.51
CA LYS A 150 -17.24 -0.17 -14.07
C LYS A 150 -17.20 1.02 -13.14
N PHE A 151 -18.04 2.02 -13.40
CA PHE A 151 -18.01 3.28 -12.66
C PHE A 151 -19.29 3.49 -11.82
N GLY A 152 -19.11 4.01 -10.62
CA GLY A 152 -20.19 4.44 -9.73
C GLY A 152 -19.94 5.83 -9.14
N LEU A 153 -21.03 6.52 -8.80
CA LEU A 153 -20.98 7.88 -8.27
C LEU A 153 -21.82 7.97 -6.99
N ILE A 154 -21.17 8.39 -5.92
CA ILE A 154 -21.81 8.82 -4.68
C ILE A 154 -21.52 10.31 -4.53
N ALA A 155 -22.55 11.10 -4.28
CA ALA A 155 -22.42 12.50 -3.90
C ALA A 155 -22.91 12.65 -2.46
N PHE A 156 -22.24 13.48 -1.67
CA PHE A 156 -22.67 13.75 -0.30
C PHE A 156 -22.63 15.23 0.03
N GLU A 157 -23.57 15.61 0.89
CA GLU A 157 -23.74 16.92 1.51
C GLU A 157 -24.37 16.70 2.89
N SER A 158 -25.44 17.41 3.29
CA SER A 158 -26.31 17.04 4.42
C SER A 158 -27.02 15.69 4.24
N GLN A 159 -26.93 15.06 3.07
CA GLN A 159 -27.41 13.72 2.75
C GLN A 159 -26.39 12.99 1.87
N VAL A 160 -26.52 11.67 1.77
CA VAL A 160 -25.71 10.84 0.87
C VAL A 160 -26.57 10.28 -0.25
N TYR A 161 -26.15 10.46 -1.49
CA TYR A 161 -26.85 10.02 -2.69
C TYR A 161 -26.04 8.99 -3.47
N LEU A 162 -26.66 7.86 -3.81
CA LEU A 162 -26.13 6.95 -4.83
C LEU A 162 -26.74 7.32 -6.18
N ILE A 163 -25.92 7.85 -7.08
CA ILE A 163 -26.35 8.38 -8.38
C ILE A 163 -26.11 7.33 -9.47
N ASN A 164 -27.08 7.14 -10.35
CA ASN A 164 -26.90 6.32 -11.55
C ASN A 164 -26.42 7.15 -12.74
N PHE A 165 -25.95 6.48 -13.80
CA PHE A 165 -25.43 7.14 -15.00
C PHE A 165 -26.45 8.01 -15.76
N LYS A 166 -27.75 7.96 -15.42
CA LYS A 166 -28.80 8.83 -15.98
C LYS A 166 -29.08 10.05 -15.09
N GLY A 167 -28.28 10.27 -14.05
CA GLY A 167 -28.46 11.35 -13.06
C GLY A 167 -29.51 11.09 -11.99
N GLY A 168 -30.17 9.93 -12.01
CA GLY A 168 -31.18 9.58 -11.01
C GLY A 168 -30.56 9.18 -9.67
N LYS A 169 -31.10 9.71 -8.57
CA LYS A 169 -30.77 9.30 -7.19
C LYS A 169 -31.42 7.94 -6.90
N THR A 170 -30.64 6.87 -6.97
CA THR A 170 -31.11 5.48 -6.73
C THR A 170 -31.27 5.13 -5.26
N LEU A 171 -30.52 5.81 -4.40
CA LEU A 171 -30.62 5.74 -2.95
C LEU A 171 -30.32 7.13 -2.39
N SER A 172 -31.04 7.51 -1.34
CA SER A 172 -30.72 8.65 -0.48
C SER A 172 -30.69 8.22 0.98
N VAL A 173 -29.72 8.76 1.73
CA VAL A 173 -29.60 8.59 3.18
C VAL A 173 -29.57 9.98 3.79
N SER A 174 -30.46 10.24 4.75
CA SER A 174 -30.65 11.56 5.37
C SER A 174 -31.15 11.44 6.81
N GLY A 175 -31.15 12.55 7.54
CA GLY A 175 -31.65 12.63 8.90
C GLY A 175 -30.93 11.69 9.87
N ASP A 176 -31.66 11.09 10.80
CA ASP A 176 -31.13 10.22 11.86
C ASP A 176 -30.30 9.04 11.33
N ASP A 177 -30.54 8.60 10.09
CA ASP A 177 -29.81 7.48 9.51
C ASP A 177 -28.33 7.81 9.24
N LEU A 178 -27.99 9.11 9.09
CA LEU A 178 -26.59 9.55 8.98
C LEU A 178 -25.79 9.38 10.28
N HIS A 179 -26.46 9.09 11.39
CA HIS A 179 -25.85 8.90 12.70
C HIS A 179 -25.76 7.40 13.10
N SER A 180 -26.14 6.46 12.23
CA SER A 180 -25.99 5.02 12.44
C SER A 180 -25.22 4.35 11.31
N GLN A 181 -24.04 3.81 11.62
CA GLN A 181 -23.22 3.08 10.64
C GLN A 181 -23.96 1.86 10.09
N GLU A 182 -24.69 1.15 10.95
CA GLU A 182 -25.45 -0.05 10.59
C GLU A 182 -26.52 0.26 9.55
N LYS A 183 -27.30 1.33 9.76
CA LYS A 183 -28.35 1.74 8.83
C LYS A 183 -27.80 2.18 7.49
N VAL A 184 -26.70 2.95 7.47
CA VAL A 184 -26.04 3.35 6.22
C VAL A 184 -25.58 2.10 5.46
N ALA A 185 -24.86 1.19 6.13
CA ALA A 185 -24.38 -0.04 5.52
C ALA A 185 -25.54 -0.94 5.02
N GLU A 186 -26.63 -1.07 5.79
CA GLU A 186 -27.81 -1.84 5.40
C GLU A 186 -28.44 -1.27 4.12
N LYS A 187 -28.67 0.05 4.06
CA LYS A 187 -29.25 0.72 2.88
C LYS A 187 -28.38 0.53 1.63
N PHE A 188 -27.07 0.73 1.75
CA PHE A 188 -26.15 0.54 0.62
C PHE A 188 -26.02 -0.92 0.19
N SER A 189 -26.04 -1.87 1.13
CA SER A 189 -25.96 -3.31 0.81
C SER A 189 -27.19 -3.80 0.04
N ARG A 190 -28.37 -3.20 0.30
CA ARG A 190 -29.64 -3.51 -0.37
C ARG A 190 -29.89 -2.69 -1.62
N ALA A 191 -29.03 -1.71 -1.91
CA ALA A 191 -29.19 -0.87 -3.10
C ALA A 191 -29.09 -1.74 -4.36
N LYS A 192 -30.15 -1.71 -5.18
CA LYS A 192 -30.18 -2.36 -6.50
C LYS A 192 -29.39 -1.52 -7.49
N TYR A 193 -28.09 -1.41 -7.27
CA TYR A 193 -27.16 -0.68 -8.12
C TYR A 193 -26.44 -1.60 -9.09
N VAL A 194 -26.59 -1.32 -10.38
CA VAL A 194 -25.94 -2.08 -11.45
C VAL A 194 -24.71 -1.31 -11.91
N PHE A 195 -23.54 -1.88 -11.64
CA PHE A 195 -22.27 -1.42 -12.18
C PHE A 195 -22.21 -1.77 -13.67
N LEU A 196 -22.15 -0.74 -14.51
CA LEU A 196 -22.01 -0.89 -15.96
C LEU A 196 -20.64 -0.38 -16.40
N GLU A 197 -20.13 -1.01 -17.45
CA GLU A 197 -18.88 -0.64 -18.11
C GLU A 197 -18.92 0.81 -18.61
N VAL A 198 -17.79 1.50 -18.48
CA VAL A 198 -17.60 2.88 -18.94
C VAL A 198 -17.81 2.96 -20.45
N GLU A 199 -17.42 1.94 -21.22
CA GLU A 199 -17.67 1.86 -22.67
C GLU A 199 -19.11 2.20 -23.04
N LYS A 200 -20.08 1.69 -22.27
CA LYS A 200 -21.53 1.83 -22.51
C LYS A 200 -22.13 3.08 -21.86
N THR A 201 -21.44 3.70 -20.91
CA THR A 201 -22.02 4.71 -20.02
C THR A 201 -21.27 6.03 -19.94
N ALA A 202 -20.07 6.14 -20.52
CA ALA A 202 -19.17 7.29 -20.38
C ALA A 202 -19.85 8.63 -20.65
N ASP A 203 -20.52 8.78 -21.80
CA ASP A 203 -21.09 10.07 -22.21
C ASP A 203 -22.20 10.54 -21.25
N LYS A 204 -22.99 9.58 -20.74
CA LYS A 204 -24.05 9.85 -19.75
C LYS A 204 -23.48 10.14 -18.36
N TRP A 205 -22.38 9.49 -17.99
CA TRP A 205 -21.64 9.84 -16.78
C TRP A 205 -21.05 11.23 -16.85
N ILE A 206 -20.45 11.62 -17.98
CA ILE A 206 -19.93 12.97 -18.23
C ILE A 206 -21.04 14.01 -18.07
N GLU A 207 -22.21 13.76 -18.66
CA GLU A 207 -23.40 14.61 -18.49
C GLU A 207 -23.85 14.68 -17.02
N THR A 208 -23.94 13.53 -16.35
CA THR A 208 -24.35 13.46 -14.93
C THR A 208 -23.39 14.26 -14.04
N VAL A 209 -22.07 14.09 -14.21
CA VAL A 209 -21.05 14.82 -13.47
C VAL A 209 -21.15 16.33 -13.76
N SER A 210 -21.46 16.73 -15.01
CA SER A 210 -21.60 18.14 -15.36
C SER A 210 -22.75 18.86 -14.64
N LYS A 211 -23.78 18.11 -14.22
CA LYS A 211 -24.97 18.61 -13.52
C LYS A 211 -24.86 18.59 -11.98
N LEU A 212 -23.71 18.20 -11.44
CA LEU A 212 -23.49 18.30 -9.99
C LEU A 212 -23.46 19.77 -9.57
N GLU A 213 -24.21 20.08 -8.53
CA GLU A 213 -24.36 21.42 -7.96
C GLU A 213 -24.02 21.40 -6.46
N PRO A 214 -23.45 22.49 -5.93
CA PRO A 214 -23.15 22.60 -4.52
C PRO A 214 -24.44 22.78 -3.69
N MET A 215 -24.47 22.14 -2.53
CA MET A 215 -25.51 22.16 -1.50
C MET A 215 -24.87 22.54 -0.16
N ASP A 216 -25.55 22.44 0.98
CA ASP A 216 -25.05 23.04 2.23
C ASP A 216 -23.95 22.23 2.96
N MET A 217 -24.35 21.32 3.86
CA MET A 217 -23.48 20.67 4.86
C MET A 217 -22.68 19.48 4.29
N THR A 218 -21.87 18.80 5.11
CA THR A 218 -20.90 17.77 4.67
C THR A 218 -20.97 16.47 5.49
N ALA A 219 -21.60 15.43 4.95
CA ALA A 219 -21.72 14.09 5.55
C ALA A 219 -20.66 13.10 5.02
N LEU A 220 -19.39 13.42 5.27
CA LEU A 220 -18.23 12.66 4.76
C LEU A 220 -18.23 11.20 5.24
N GLY A 221 -18.36 10.97 6.55
CA GLY A 221 -18.30 9.63 7.13
C GLY A 221 -19.35 8.67 6.54
N PRO A 222 -20.65 9.06 6.51
CA PRO A 222 -21.69 8.30 5.82
C PRO A 222 -21.41 8.07 4.33
N GLY A 223 -20.90 9.08 3.60
CA GLY A 223 -20.54 8.96 2.19
C GLY A 223 -19.44 7.92 1.95
N LEU A 224 -18.38 7.97 2.76
CA LEU A 224 -17.27 7.03 2.72
C LEU A 224 -17.74 5.59 3.03
N LEU A 225 -18.55 5.40 4.07
CA LEU A 225 -19.08 4.08 4.42
C LEU A 225 -19.98 3.52 3.32
N GLY A 226 -20.77 4.38 2.66
CA GLY A 226 -21.58 4.00 1.50
C GLY A 226 -20.72 3.49 0.33
N GLY A 227 -19.64 4.21 0.00
CA GLY A 227 -18.70 3.82 -1.04
C GLY A 227 -17.99 2.49 -0.74
N TYR A 228 -17.50 2.33 0.49
CA TYR A 228 -16.92 1.07 0.97
C TYR A 228 -17.92 -0.08 0.83
N THR A 229 -19.15 0.11 1.32
CA THR A 229 -20.19 -0.93 1.32
C THR A 229 -20.52 -1.35 -0.11
N LEU A 230 -20.66 -0.39 -1.01
CA LEU A 230 -20.98 -0.64 -2.41
C LEU A 230 -19.89 -1.46 -3.10
N LEU A 231 -18.61 -1.11 -2.91
CA LEU A 231 -17.46 -1.83 -3.48
C LEU A 231 -17.28 -3.21 -2.86
N LYS A 232 -17.45 -3.34 -1.54
CA LYS A 232 -17.35 -4.63 -0.84
C LYS A 232 -18.32 -5.66 -1.41
N MET A 233 -19.55 -5.24 -1.68
CA MET A 233 -20.58 -6.10 -2.29
C MET A 233 -20.28 -6.47 -3.76
N ARG A 234 -19.16 -6.01 -4.31
CA ARG A 234 -18.69 -6.29 -5.68
C ARG A 234 -17.27 -6.89 -5.72
N GLY A 235 -16.77 -7.34 -4.57
CA GLY A 235 -15.46 -8.01 -4.48
C GLY A 235 -14.26 -7.05 -4.43
N GLY A 236 -14.50 -5.76 -4.16
CA GLY A 236 -13.47 -4.73 -4.05
C GLY A 236 -13.43 -3.76 -5.23
N GLY A 237 -12.37 -2.94 -5.28
CA GLY A 237 -12.19 -1.90 -6.30
C GLY A 237 -11.54 -0.64 -5.75
N ARG A 238 -11.61 0.46 -6.49
CA ARG A 238 -11.03 1.76 -6.11
C ARG A 238 -12.12 2.72 -5.64
N LEU A 239 -11.93 3.32 -4.49
CA LEU A 239 -12.74 4.41 -3.96
C LEU A 239 -11.95 5.71 -4.10
N LEU A 240 -12.47 6.66 -4.87
CA LEU A 240 -11.90 7.99 -5.00
C LEU A 240 -12.70 8.96 -4.12
N LEU A 241 -12.14 9.32 -2.96
CA LEU A 241 -12.74 10.27 -2.02
C LEU A 241 -12.31 11.69 -2.37
N LEU A 242 -13.27 12.53 -2.73
CA LEU A 242 -13.08 13.93 -3.13
C LEU A 242 -13.75 14.82 -2.11
N THR A 243 -12.98 15.64 -1.40
CA THR A 243 -13.49 16.49 -0.30
C THR A 243 -12.54 17.66 -0.05
N ASP A 244 -12.97 18.66 0.69
CA ASP A 244 -12.09 19.67 1.29
C ASP A 244 -11.81 19.39 2.78
N GLY A 245 -12.36 18.30 3.33
CA GLY A 245 -12.06 17.79 4.67
C GLY A 245 -12.98 18.32 5.78
N LEU A 246 -13.96 19.16 5.49
CA LEU A 246 -14.83 19.76 6.52
C LEU A 246 -16.03 18.86 6.87
N ALA A 247 -15.79 17.68 7.43
CA ALA A 247 -16.88 16.79 7.85
C ALA A 247 -17.60 17.33 9.09
N ASN A 248 -18.87 17.73 8.93
CA ASN A 248 -19.65 18.37 9.99
C ASN A 248 -21.00 17.67 10.30
N THR A 249 -21.43 16.72 9.46
CA THR A 249 -22.72 16.01 9.61
C THR A 249 -22.53 14.50 9.70
N GLY A 250 -23.35 13.83 10.53
CA GLY A 250 -23.33 12.38 10.70
C GLY A 250 -22.17 11.86 11.58
N PHE A 251 -21.97 10.53 11.58
CA PHE A 251 -20.81 9.94 12.25
C PHE A 251 -19.51 10.29 11.51
N GLY A 252 -18.38 10.30 12.24
CA GLY A 252 -17.09 10.66 11.64
C GLY A 252 -16.89 12.16 11.43
N SER A 253 -17.66 13.03 12.09
CA SER A 253 -17.41 14.48 12.10
C SER A 253 -15.98 14.81 12.54
N LEU A 254 -15.34 15.74 11.82
CA LEU A 254 -13.95 16.16 11.98
C LEU A 254 -13.83 17.56 12.60
N GLU A 255 -14.92 18.34 12.68
CA GLU A 255 -14.96 19.66 13.35
C GLU A 255 -14.90 19.56 14.88
N SER A 256 -15.48 18.50 15.45
CA SER A 256 -15.39 18.16 16.88
C SER A 256 -14.96 16.71 17.04
N PRO A 257 -13.70 16.38 16.69
CA PRO A 257 -13.29 15.00 16.51
C PRO A 257 -13.24 14.28 17.85
N SER A 258 -14.28 13.50 18.11
CA SER A 258 -14.30 12.54 19.21
C SER A 258 -13.34 11.39 18.93
N THR A 259 -12.93 10.67 19.98
CA THR A 259 -12.19 9.40 19.82
C THR A 259 -12.94 8.43 18.91
N ALA A 260 -14.28 8.40 18.99
CA ALA A 260 -15.12 7.61 18.11
C ALA A 260 -15.03 8.03 16.64
N GLY A 261 -15.01 9.35 16.35
CA GLY A 261 -14.86 9.87 14.99
C GLY A 261 -13.51 9.53 14.35
N LYS A 262 -12.40 9.63 15.11
CA LYS A 262 -11.07 9.23 14.62
C LYS A 262 -10.97 7.71 14.41
N ASN A 263 -11.53 6.93 15.33
CA ASN A 263 -11.52 5.47 15.23
C ASN A 263 -12.34 4.97 14.04
N PHE A 264 -13.45 5.65 13.70
CA PHE A 264 -14.27 5.31 12.53
C PHE A 264 -13.44 5.22 11.23
N TYR A 265 -12.65 6.25 10.91
CA TYR A 265 -11.85 6.24 9.68
C TYR A 265 -10.79 5.13 9.68
N LYS A 266 -10.20 4.83 10.83
CA LYS A 266 -9.25 3.71 10.99
C LYS A 266 -9.93 2.35 10.82
N GLU A 267 -11.14 2.18 11.33
CA GLU A 267 -11.95 0.97 11.18
C GLU A 267 -12.37 0.75 9.72
N VAL A 268 -12.79 1.81 9.03
CA VAL A 268 -13.10 1.76 7.59
C VAL A 268 -11.83 1.48 6.78
N ALA A 269 -10.69 2.09 7.10
CA ALA A 269 -9.41 1.84 6.45
C ALA A 269 -9.02 0.36 6.52
N GLY A 270 -9.09 -0.23 7.72
CA GLY A 270 -8.87 -1.66 7.93
C GLY A 270 -9.86 -2.51 7.15
N SER A 271 -11.14 -2.15 7.16
CA SER A 271 -12.19 -2.86 6.44
C SER A 271 -11.99 -2.85 4.92
N CYS A 272 -11.58 -1.71 4.35
CA CYS A 272 -11.24 -1.56 2.94
C CYS A 272 -10.08 -2.47 2.56
N LYS A 273 -9.01 -2.46 3.37
CA LYS A 273 -7.83 -3.33 3.19
C LYS A 273 -8.19 -4.81 3.13
N TYR A 274 -9.09 -5.28 4.01
CA TYR A 274 -9.57 -6.67 4.01
C TYR A 274 -10.61 -6.98 2.92
N SER A 275 -11.17 -5.96 2.27
CA SER A 275 -12.18 -6.11 1.22
C SER A 275 -11.62 -5.79 -0.18
N ASN A 276 -10.29 -5.74 -0.34
CA ASN A 276 -9.61 -5.39 -1.60
C ASN A 276 -10.03 -4.03 -2.16
N ILE A 277 -10.21 -3.04 -1.27
CA ILE A 277 -10.57 -1.68 -1.65
C ILE A 277 -9.38 -0.77 -1.43
N ILE A 278 -8.90 -0.11 -2.50
CA ILE A 278 -7.97 1.02 -2.41
C ILE A 278 -8.77 2.30 -2.26
N VAL A 279 -8.35 3.16 -1.34
CA VAL A 279 -8.92 4.50 -1.16
C VAL A 279 -7.89 5.53 -1.59
N ASP A 280 -8.17 6.26 -2.65
CA ASP A 280 -7.44 7.48 -3.00
C ASP A 280 -8.18 8.67 -2.39
N VAL A 281 -7.45 9.54 -1.69
CA VAL A 281 -8.00 10.75 -1.06
C VAL A 281 -7.51 11.98 -1.80
N VAL A 282 -8.42 12.75 -2.37
CA VAL A 282 -8.13 14.02 -3.03
C VAL A 282 -8.76 15.15 -2.22
N GLY A 283 -7.93 15.81 -1.42
CA GLY A 283 -8.25 17.01 -0.68
C GLY A 283 -8.09 18.26 -1.54
N VAL A 284 -9.17 19.00 -1.79
CA VAL A 284 -9.12 20.27 -2.56
C VAL A 284 -9.05 21.45 -1.61
N ARG A 285 -8.05 22.32 -1.79
CA ARG A 285 -7.82 23.49 -0.94
C ARG A 285 -7.92 24.80 -1.69
N GLU A 286 -8.21 25.86 -0.95
CA GLU A 286 -7.93 27.23 -1.35
C GLU A 286 -6.51 27.62 -0.93
N GLU A 287 -5.88 28.53 -1.67
CA GLU A 287 -4.50 28.96 -1.41
C GLU A 287 -4.34 29.64 -0.03
N ALA A 288 -5.43 30.12 0.58
CA ALA A 288 -5.41 30.99 1.76
C ALA A 288 -6.03 30.40 3.04
N THR A 289 -6.51 29.15 3.05
CA THR A 289 -7.21 28.57 4.23
C THR A 289 -6.49 27.37 4.81
N GLU A 290 -6.39 27.35 6.14
CA GLU A 290 -5.70 26.32 6.91
C GLU A 290 -6.66 25.24 7.43
N SER A 291 -6.53 24.00 6.95
CA SER A 291 -7.36 22.86 7.40
C SER A 291 -6.53 21.58 7.60
N ARG A 292 -5.70 21.61 8.64
CA ARG A 292 -4.75 20.55 9.02
C ARG A 292 -5.36 19.26 9.61
N LEU A 293 -6.50 19.34 10.31
CA LEU A 293 -6.94 18.27 11.23
C LEU A 293 -7.63 17.09 10.52
N ALA A 294 -8.37 17.38 9.44
CA ALA A 294 -9.08 16.38 8.66
C ALA A 294 -8.15 15.47 7.87
N LEU A 295 -7.08 16.04 7.32
CA LEU A 295 -6.17 15.36 6.40
C LEU A 295 -5.32 14.29 7.07
N LYS A 296 -4.96 14.45 8.35
CA LYS A 296 -4.27 13.40 9.12
C LYS A 296 -5.13 12.14 9.24
N THR A 297 -6.41 12.33 9.50
CA THR A 297 -7.36 11.23 9.73
C THR A 297 -7.74 10.56 8.42
N LEU A 298 -7.94 11.33 7.35
CA LEU A 298 -8.23 10.79 6.02
C LEU A 298 -7.00 10.15 5.36
N GLY A 299 -5.79 10.62 5.67
CA GLY A 299 -4.59 10.05 5.11
C GLY A 299 -4.31 8.60 5.52
N ASP A 300 -4.73 8.23 6.73
CA ASP A 300 -4.66 6.83 7.17
C ASP A 300 -5.45 5.88 6.25
N LEU A 301 -6.55 6.35 5.60
CA LEU A 301 -7.32 5.54 4.65
C LEU A 301 -6.46 5.13 3.45
N ALA A 302 -5.83 6.11 2.79
CA ALA A 302 -4.99 5.86 1.63
C ALA A 302 -3.73 5.07 1.99
N LEU A 303 -3.13 5.40 3.13
CA LEU A 303 -1.96 4.67 3.62
C LEU A 303 -2.32 3.19 3.87
N GLU A 304 -3.37 2.87 4.63
CA GLU A 304 -3.70 1.47 4.95
C GLU A 304 -4.10 0.65 3.74
N THR A 305 -4.82 1.27 2.81
CA THR A 305 -5.42 0.56 1.68
C THR A 305 -4.48 0.44 0.49
N GLY A 306 -3.40 1.21 0.44
CA GLY A 306 -2.46 1.21 -0.68
C GLY A 306 -2.69 2.33 -1.71
N GLY A 307 -3.61 3.26 -1.43
CA GLY A 307 -3.85 4.44 -2.25
C GLY A 307 -2.93 5.60 -1.93
N ASP A 308 -3.22 6.73 -2.55
CA ASP A 308 -2.48 7.97 -2.38
C ASP A 308 -3.35 9.10 -1.80
N ILE A 309 -2.66 10.10 -1.26
CA ILE A 309 -3.29 11.32 -0.75
C ILE A 309 -2.77 12.46 -1.61
N TYR A 310 -3.69 13.17 -2.23
CA TYR A 310 -3.43 14.35 -3.03
C TYR A 310 -4.04 15.53 -2.31
N TYR A 311 -3.21 16.51 -1.96
CA TYR A 311 -3.67 17.78 -1.41
C TYR A 311 -3.34 18.89 -2.39
N VAL A 312 -4.36 19.32 -3.13
CA VAL A 312 -4.18 20.05 -4.40
C VAL A 312 -4.98 21.34 -4.42
N THR A 313 -4.44 22.35 -5.08
CA THR A 313 -5.22 23.51 -5.50
C THR A 313 -6.10 23.15 -6.72
N THR A 314 -6.98 24.07 -7.12
CA THR A 314 -7.81 23.91 -8.31
C THR A 314 -7.01 23.83 -9.61
N GLN A 315 -5.76 24.34 -9.64
CA GLN A 315 -4.87 24.20 -10.80
C GLN A 315 -4.11 22.87 -10.82
N GLU A 316 -3.88 22.26 -9.65
CA GLU A 316 -3.08 21.03 -9.51
C GLU A 316 -3.90 19.75 -9.61
N ILE A 317 -5.23 19.84 -9.43
CA ILE A 317 -6.12 18.67 -9.39
C ILE A 317 -6.08 17.81 -10.65
N GLU A 318 -5.94 18.41 -11.83
CA GLU A 318 -5.88 17.67 -13.09
C GLU A 318 -4.65 16.75 -13.16
N ARG A 319 -3.53 17.21 -12.59
CA ARG A 319 -2.30 16.43 -12.47
C ARG A 319 -2.50 15.26 -11.50
N ALA A 320 -3.09 15.50 -10.33
CA ALA A 320 -3.37 14.44 -9.37
C ALA A 320 -4.23 13.33 -9.98
N PHE A 321 -5.29 13.72 -10.70
CA PHE A 321 -6.12 12.75 -11.41
C PHE A 321 -5.38 12.02 -12.52
N ALA A 322 -4.46 12.68 -13.24
CA ALA A 322 -3.60 12.01 -14.22
C ALA A 322 -2.72 10.92 -13.59
N GLU A 323 -2.16 11.20 -12.41
CA GLU A 323 -1.38 10.23 -11.65
C GLU A 323 -2.25 9.06 -11.17
N ILE A 324 -3.47 9.32 -10.69
CA ILE A 324 -4.43 8.27 -10.29
C ILE A 324 -4.76 7.35 -11.47
N ARG A 325 -5.01 7.92 -12.65
CA ARG A 325 -5.33 7.14 -13.88
C ARG A 325 -4.21 6.23 -14.33
N GLY A 326 -2.96 6.67 -14.16
CA GLY A 326 -1.78 5.88 -14.53
C GLY A 326 -1.53 4.67 -13.65
N LYS A 327 -2.24 4.52 -12.51
CA LYS A 327 -2.01 3.45 -11.53
C LYS A 327 -3.06 2.36 -11.66
N GLY A 328 -2.80 1.33 -12.46
CA GLY A 328 -3.59 0.10 -12.46
C GLY A 328 -3.29 -0.80 -11.25
N TYR A 329 -4.23 -1.67 -10.89
CA TYR A 329 -3.93 -2.78 -9.99
C TYR A 329 -3.05 -3.79 -10.70
N ILE A 330 -1.95 -4.18 -10.07
CA ILE A 330 -1.16 -5.33 -10.53
C ILE A 330 -1.56 -6.61 -9.80
N ALA A 331 -2.10 -6.49 -8.58
CA ALA A 331 -2.61 -7.61 -7.81
C ALA A 331 -3.55 -7.17 -6.68
N ARG A 332 -4.37 -8.12 -6.20
CA ARG A 332 -5.30 -8.00 -5.07
C ARG A 332 -5.00 -9.05 -4.02
N GLU A 333 -5.59 -8.93 -2.83
CA GLU A 333 -5.36 -9.83 -1.68
C GLU A 333 -3.88 -10.06 -1.37
N VAL A 334 -3.05 -9.03 -1.52
CA VAL A 334 -1.61 -9.18 -1.39
C VAL A 334 -1.24 -9.35 0.08
N GLU A 335 -0.55 -10.44 0.37
CA GLU A 335 0.02 -10.76 1.67
C GLU A 335 1.51 -11.09 1.50
N VAL A 336 2.36 -10.45 2.31
CA VAL A 336 3.81 -10.62 2.27
C VAL A 336 4.28 -11.26 3.56
N LYS A 337 5.05 -12.34 3.45
CA LYS A 337 5.76 -12.94 4.57
C LYS A 337 7.25 -12.94 4.28
N MET A 338 8.04 -12.40 5.22
CA MET A 338 9.49 -12.46 5.17
C MET A 338 9.98 -13.54 6.13
N LEU A 339 10.81 -14.46 5.63
CA LEU A 339 11.41 -15.53 6.41
C LEU A 339 12.92 -15.33 6.48
N THR A 340 13.43 -15.30 7.71
CA THR A 340 14.86 -15.23 8.01
C THR A 340 15.32 -16.49 8.74
N PRO A 341 16.61 -16.85 8.66
CA PRO A 341 17.17 -17.93 9.46
C PRO A 341 17.27 -17.49 10.93
N PRO A 342 17.44 -18.43 11.88
CA PRO A 342 17.43 -18.10 13.31
C PRO A 342 18.50 -17.08 13.74
N SER A 343 19.57 -16.92 12.96
CA SER A 343 20.64 -15.94 13.19
C SER A 343 20.20 -14.49 12.93
N LEU A 344 19.24 -14.27 12.03
CA LEU A 344 18.72 -12.94 11.67
C LEU A 344 17.31 -12.75 12.23
N LYS A 345 17.07 -11.59 12.82
CA LYS A 345 15.76 -11.18 13.31
C LYS A 345 15.28 -9.95 12.56
N ILE A 346 14.00 -9.91 12.19
CA ILE A 346 13.37 -8.70 11.66
C ILE A 346 13.04 -7.78 12.84
N VAL A 347 13.60 -6.58 12.83
CA VAL A 347 13.46 -5.60 13.91
C VAL A 347 12.52 -4.45 13.58
N ASP A 348 12.32 -4.17 12.30
CA ASP A 348 11.35 -3.18 11.86
C ASP A 348 10.84 -3.44 10.43
N VAL A 349 9.66 -2.92 10.12
CA VAL A 349 9.06 -2.94 8.79
C VAL A 349 8.47 -1.58 8.46
N THR A 350 8.85 -1.02 7.32
CA THR A 350 8.32 0.25 6.79
C THR A 350 7.71 0.05 5.39
N GLY A 351 6.81 0.92 4.98
CA GLY A 351 6.00 0.75 3.76
C GLY A 351 4.60 0.17 4.04
N THR A 352 4.35 -0.15 5.30
CA THR A 352 3.02 -0.39 5.87
C THR A 352 2.48 0.88 6.52
N ALA A 353 1.19 0.93 6.75
CA ALA A 353 0.53 2.12 7.26
C ALA A 353 0.54 2.23 8.79
N TYR A 354 0.45 1.09 9.49
CA TYR A 354 0.81 0.98 10.91
C TYR A 354 2.14 0.26 11.12
N GLU A 355 2.71 0.48 12.31
CA GLU A 355 3.83 -0.33 12.80
C GLU A 355 3.36 -1.79 12.86
N THR A 356 4.20 -2.71 12.41
CA THR A 356 3.87 -4.14 12.42
C THR A 356 4.39 -4.73 13.72
N PRO A 357 3.52 -5.01 14.73
CA PRO A 357 3.97 -5.46 16.04
C PRO A 357 4.63 -6.85 16.00
N LYS A 358 4.36 -7.62 14.95
CA LYS A 358 4.89 -8.96 14.73
C LYS A 358 5.36 -9.07 13.28
N PRO A 359 6.56 -8.57 12.95
CA PRO A 359 7.06 -8.52 11.58
C PRO A 359 7.33 -9.91 10.96
N GLU A 360 7.32 -10.96 11.79
CA GLU A 360 7.44 -12.38 11.42
C GLU A 360 6.10 -12.97 10.92
N GLU A 361 4.97 -12.32 11.22
CA GLU A 361 3.64 -12.73 10.75
C GLU A 361 3.37 -12.16 9.34
N PRO A 362 2.51 -12.82 8.54
CA PRO A 362 2.17 -12.31 7.21
C PRO A 362 1.55 -10.91 7.26
N ILE A 363 2.11 -10.00 6.47
CA ILE A 363 1.71 -8.61 6.36
C ILE A 363 0.74 -8.46 5.20
N ARG A 364 -0.52 -8.18 5.52
CA ARG A 364 -1.55 -7.89 4.50
C ARG A 364 -1.42 -6.46 4.00
N LEU A 365 -1.53 -6.31 2.69
CA LEU A 365 -1.40 -5.03 1.99
C LEU A 365 -2.68 -4.63 1.24
N GLY A 366 -3.57 -5.60 0.98
CA GLY A 366 -4.77 -5.39 0.18
C GLY A 366 -4.44 -5.32 -1.31
N GLY A 367 -4.92 -4.29 -1.99
CA GLY A 367 -4.52 -3.99 -3.37
C GLY A 367 -3.11 -3.37 -3.42
N VAL A 368 -2.34 -3.71 -4.45
CA VAL A 368 -1.04 -3.09 -4.70
C VAL A 368 -0.90 -2.60 -6.13
N THR A 369 -0.18 -1.49 -6.26
CA THR A 369 0.24 -0.84 -7.51
C THR A 369 1.74 -1.03 -7.71
N GLU A 370 2.25 -0.78 -8.92
CA GLU A 370 3.67 -1.00 -9.28
C GLU A 370 4.65 -0.18 -8.43
N ASP A 371 4.25 0.99 -7.96
CA ASP A 371 5.08 1.92 -7.19
C ASP A 371 5.16 1.60 -5.70
N ARG A 372 4.46 0.54 -5.24
CA ARG A 372 4.51 0.14 -3.83
C ARG A 372 5.83 -0.57 -3.51
N GLU A 373 6.41 -0.19 -2.38
CA GLU A 373 7.64 -0.78 -1.84
C GLU A 373 7.51 -0.98 -0.33
N ILE A 374 8.09 -2.07 0.18
CA ILE A 374 8.17 -2.39 1.60
C ILE A 374 9.62 -2.68 1.96
N TYR A 375 10.00 -2.26 3.16
CA TYR A 375 11.34 -2.40 3.69
C TYR A 375 11.31 -3.19 4.99
N PHE A 376 12.24 -4.12 5.13
CA PHE A 376 12.44 -4.96 6.31
C PHE A 376 13.83 -4.69 6.87
N GLU A 377 13.91 -4.13 8.06
CA GLU A 377 15.18 -4.00 8.78
C GLU A 377 15.44 -5.26 9.61
N MET A 378 16.66 -5.75 9.50
CA MET A 378 17.12 -6.99 10.11
C MET A 378 18.36 -6.73 10.94
N GLN A 379 18.58 -7.61 11.92
CA GLN A 379 19.78 -7.61 12.75
C GLN A 379 20.25 -9.04 12.97
N THR A 380 21.56 -9.22 13.01
CA THR A 380 22.16 -10.47 13.48
C THR A 380 21.98 -10.54 14.99
N SER A 381 21.18 -11.50 15.45
CA SER A 381 20.82 -11.66 16.86
C SER A 381 21.82 -12.51 17.65
N LYS A 382 22.55 -13.37 16.95
CA LYS A 382 23.57 -14.30 17.45
C LYS A 382 24.60 -14.57 16.36
N GLU A 383 25.75 -15.13 16.73
CA GLU A 383 26.80 -15.50 15.81
C GLU A 383 26.28 -16.36 14.63
N VAL A 384 26.73 -16.02 13.42
CA VAL A 384 26.35 -16.72 12.18
C VAL A 384 27.35 -17.84 11.93
N LYS A 385 26.92 -19.08 12.12
CA LYS A 385 27.79 -20.25 11.97
C LYS A 385 27.90 -20.69 10.51
N GLU A 386 26.80 -20.60 9.80
CA GLU A 386 26.65 -21.01 8.41
C GLU A 386 27.38 -20.05 7.46
N GLU A 387 28.11 -20.58 6.48
CA GLU A 387 28.83 -19.76 5.48
C GLU A 387 27.90 -18.87 4.65
N GLU A 388 26.66 -19.32 4.44
CA GLU A 388 25.65 -18.63 3.67
C GLU A 388 24.28 -18.81 4.32
N VAL A 389 23.50 -17.74 4.39
CA VAL A 389 22.18 -17.74 4.99
C VAL A 389 21.11 -17.29 3.99
N PRO A 390 19.96 -17.98 3.90
CA PRO A 390 18.88 -17.58 3.01
C PRO A 390 17.93 -16.60 3.68
N ILE A 391 17.45 -15.63 2.91
CA ILE A 391 16.33 -14.75 3.25
C ILE A 391 15.27 -14.94 2.17
N GLN A 392 14.04 -15.23 2.57
CA GLN A 392 12.97 -15.55 1.62
C GLN A 392 11.77 -14.63 1.80
N ALA A 393 11.40 -13.94 0.71
CA ALA A 393 10.14 -13.22 0.59
C ALA A 393 9.10 -14.12 -0.05
N GLN A 394 7.93 -14.23 0.57
CA GLN A 394 6.76 -14.95 0.06
C GLN A 394 5.64 -13.93 -0.15
N ILE A 395 5.12 -13.84 -1.37
CA ILE A 395 4.06 -12.91 -1.75
C ILE A 395 2.88 -13.74 -2.26
N GLN A 396 1.83 -13.83 -1.46
CA GLN A 396 0.56 -14.40 -1.89
C GLN A 396 -0.31 -13.29 -2.49
N TYR A 397 -0.93 -13.54 -3.64
CA TYR A 397 -1.80 -12.55 -4.28
C TYR A 397 -2.81 -13.16 -5.26
N ILE A 398 -3.76 -12.34 -5.71
CA ILE A 398 -4.66 -12.61 -6.82
C ILE A 398 -4.27 -11.71 -8.00
N ASP A 399 -4.04 -12.30 -9.16
CA ASP A 399 -3.71 -11.56 -10.38
C ASP A 399 -4.96 -10.92 -11.02
N PRO A 400 -4.82 -10.05 -12.04
CA PRO A 400 -5.95 -9.45 -12.73
C PRO A 400 -6.90 -10.47 -13.41
N GLN A 401 -6.44 -11.70 -13.64
CA GLN A 401 -7.23 -12.80 -14.21
C GLN A 401 -7.98 -13.62 -13.14
N GLY A 402 -7.83 -13.30 -11.84
CA GLY A 402 -8.49 -14.00 -10.75
C GLY A 402 -7.78 -15.28 -10.28
N ARG A 403 -6.57 -15.55 -10.78
CA ARG A 403 -5.75 -16.68 -10.34
C ARG A 403 -5.07 -16.35 -9.02
N ARG A 404 -4.90 -17.36 -8.16
CA ARG A 404 -4.17 -17.27 -6.89
C ARG A 404 -2.72 -17.67 -7.10
N HIS A 405 -1.84 -16.80 -6.66
CA HIS A 405 -0.40 -16.90 -6.80
C HIS A 405 0.27 -16.96 -5.43
N LEU A 406 1.40 -17.67 -5.37
CA LEU A 406 2.39 -17.56 -4.32
C LEU A 406 3.75 -17.37 -5.00
N ARG A 407 4.21 -16.12 -5.04
CA ARG A 407 5.54 -15.80 -5.52
C ARG A 407 6.56 -15.91 -4.40
N VAL A 408 7.66 -16.58 -4.68
CA VAL A 408 8.73 -16.85 -3.73
C VAL A 408 10.03 -16.33 -4.31
N VAL A 409 10.66 -15.41 -3.59
CA VAL A 409 11.99 -14.88 -3.93
C VAL A 409 12.95 -15.17 -2.78
N THR A 410 14.00 -15.94 -3.04
CA THR A 410 15.01 -16.31 -2.04
C THR A 410 16.36 -15.67 -2.39
N LYS A 411 16.89 -14.81 -1.52
CA LYS A 411 18.27 -14.32 -1.63
C LYS A 411 19.15 -15.04 -0.63
N LYS A 412 20.27 -15.61 -1.10
CA LYS A 412 21.30 -16.18 -0.23
C LYS A 412 22.43 -15.17 -0.01
N VAL A 413 22.90 -15.04 1.23
CA VAL A 413 23.86 -14.02 1.64
C VAL A 413 24.98 -14.66 2.42
N ARG A 414 26.24 -14.37 2.06
CA ARG A 414 27.41 -14.97 2.70
C ARG A 414 27.81 -14.24 3.99
N LYS A 415 28.35 -14.96 4.96
CA LYS A 415 28.95 -14.34 6.14
C LYS A 415 30.33 -13.76 5.82
N THR A 416 30.76 -12.79 6.62
CA THR A 416 32.12 -12.26 6.64
C THR A 416 32.49 -11.79 8.04
N GLY A 417 33.77 -11.97 8.40
CA GLY A 417 34.37 -11.32 9.56
C GLY A 417 35.08 -10.00 9.22
N ASP A 418 35.16 -9.63 7.93
CA ASP A 418 35.82 -8.41 7.47
C ASP A 418 34.81 -7.26 7.31
N GLU A 419 34.77 -6.37 8.30
CA GLU A 419 33.91 -5.18 8.30
C GLU A 419 34.20 -4.22 7.13
N LYS A 420 35.45 -4.16 6.66
CA LYS A 420 35.80 -3.33 5.49
C LYS A 420 35.23 -3.93 4.22
N GLN A 421 35.30 -5.24 4.07
CA GLN A 421 34.69 -5.94 2.94
C GLN A 421 33.17 -5.78 2.95
N PHE A 422 32.53 -5.97 4.11
CA PHE A 422 31.11 -5.71 4.31
C PHE A 422 30.75 -4.29 3.83
N THR A 423 31.46 -3.29 4.34
CA THR A 423 31.21 -1.87 4.01
C THR A 423 31.36 -1.57 2.52
N LYS A 424 32.39 -2.11 1.85
CA LYS A 424 32.62 -1.92 0.40
C LYS A 424 31.48 -2.45 -0.48
N THR A 425 30.75 -3.45 0.00
CA THR A 425 29.63 -4.08 -0.73
C THR A 425 28.27 -3.56 -0.29
N TYR A 426 28.22 -2.67 0.71
CA TYR A 426 26.99 -2.16 1.25
C TYR A 426 26.33 -1.16 0.28
N ASN A 427 25.02 -1.30 0.05
CA ASN A 427 24.22 -0.38 -0.75
C ASN A 427 23.42 0.56 0.17
N PRO A 428 23.93 1.79 0.43
CA PRO A 428 23.28 2.71 1.35
C PRO A 428 21.99 3.33 0.83
N LYS A 429 21.69 3.26 -0.47
CA LYS A 429 20.44 3.80 -1.03
C LYS A 429 19.21 3.08 -0.49
N ILE A 430 19.29 1.77 -0.30
CA ILE A 430 18.16 0.95 0.18
C ILE A 430 17.81 1.30 1.63
N ALA A 431 18.83 1.37 2.50
CA ALA A 431 18.62 1.81 3.87
C ALA A 431 18.22 3.29 3.94
N GLY A 432 18.83 4.15 3.11
CA GLY A 432 18.45 5.56 3.01
C GLY A 432 16.98 5.76 2.65
N ALA A 433 16.47 5.00 1.67
CA ALA A 433 15.05 5.05 1.29
C ALA A 433 14.13 4.66 2.45
N MET A 434 14.44 3.57 3.17
CA MET A 434 13.70 3.19 4.37
C MET A 434 13.71 4.30 5.43
N ARG A 435 14.87 4.91 5.71
CA ARG A 435 15.00 6.00 6.69
C ARG A 435 14.21 7.24 6.28
N VAL A 436 14.23 7.62 5.01
CA VAL A 436 13.40 8.72 4.48
C VAL A 436 11.93 8.40 4.64
N GLN A 437 11.50 7.16 4.39
CA GLN A 437 10.10 6.76 4.56
C GLN A 437 9.65 6.80 6.03
N GLN A 438 10.48 6.30 6.96
CA GLN A 438 10.23 6.39 8.40
C GLN A 438 10.17 7.85 8.87
N ALA A 439 11.12 8.67 8.40
CA ALA A 439 11.17 10.09 8.71
C ALA A 439 9.98 10.85 8.13
N GLY A 440 9.54 10.52 6.91
CA GLY A 440 8.34 11.07 6.28
C GLY A 440 7.09 10.80 7.11
N ARG A 441 6.93 9.58 7.62
CA ARG A 441 5.85 9.22 8.54
C ARG A 441 5.93 10.01 9.85
N ALA A 442 7.13 10.16 10.43
CA ALA A 442 7.33 10.96 11.64
C ALA A 442 7.00 12.45 11.39
N ALA A 443 7.41 13.00 10.25
CA ALA A 443 7.12 14.37 9.85
C ALA A 443 5.62 14.60 9.68
N TYR A 444 4.93 13.67 9.01
CA TYR A 444 3.47 13.69 8.88
C TYR A 444 2.75 13.67 10.25
N GLN A 445 3.35 13.04 11.25
CA GLN A 445 2.84 13.04 12.63
C GLN A 445 3.22 14.29 13.43
N GLY A 446 3.95 15.26 12.85
CA GLY A 446 4.45 16.45 13.54
C GLY A 446 5.63 16.18 14.49
N LYS A 447 6.33 15.04 14.33
CA LYS A 447 7.40 14.61 15.25
C LYS A 447 8.79 15.03 14.74
N ALA A 448 9.07 16.32 14.74
CA ALA A 448 10.32 16.87 14.19
C ALA A 448 11.60 16.30 14.83
N GLU A 449 11.61 16.10 16.15
CA GLU A 449 12.78 15.51 16.82
C GLU A 449 13.00 14.05 16.39
N LYS A 450 11.93 13.31 16.11
CA LYS A 450 12.03 11.94 15.59
C LYS A 450 12.59 11.89 14.17
N VAL A 451 12.23 12.87 13.32
CA VAL A 451 12.82 13.03 11.99
C VAL A 451 14.34 13.20 12.08
N LYS A 452 14.81 14.10 12.96
CA LYS A 452 16.24 14.34 13.19
C LYS A 452 16.96 13.10 13.71
N GLU A 453 16.33 12.37 14.64
CA GLU A 453 16.88 11.13 15.19
C GLU A 453 17.10 10.08 14.08
N ILE A 454 16.09 9.87 13.23
CA ILE A 454 16.12 8.86 12.16
C ILE A 454 17.17 9.20 11.11
N LEU A 455 17.08 10.38 10.50
CA LEU A 455 17.95 10.75 9.38
C LEU A 455 19.35 11.13 9.85
N GLY A 456 19.46 11.90 10.93
CA GLY A 456 20.74 12.28 11.51
C GLY A 456 21.50 11.08 12.10
N GLY A 457 20.78 10.08 12.64
CA GLY A 457 21.37 8.82 13.09
C GLY A 457 22.02 8.06 11.93
N PHE A 458 21.29 7.87 10.83
CA PHE A 458 21.81 7.16 9.66
C PHE A 458 22.92 7.94 8.95
N GLN A 459 22.85 9.28 8.89
CA GLN A 459 23.95 10.11 8.37
C GLN A 459 25.26 9.89 9.13
N LYS A 460 25.21 9.76 10.46
CA LYS A 460 26.40 9.45 11.27
C LYS A 460 26.99 8.08 10.95
N GLN A 461 26.13 7.06 10.79
CA GLN A 461 26.56 5.71 10.41
C GLN A 461 27.22 5.71 9.01
N ILE A 462 26.63 6.41 8.04
CA ILE A 462 27.19 6.53 6.69
C ILE A 462 28.50 7.32 6.67
N ALA A 463 28.61 8.41 7.45
CA ALA A 463 29.84 9.17 7.58
C ALA A 463 31.00 8.35 8.19
N ALA A 464 30.67 7.42 9.11
CA ALA A 464 31.63 6.47 9.67
C ALA A 464 32.03 5.35 8.69
N ALA A 465 31.31 5.21 7.57
CA ALA A 465 31.50 4.17 6.56
C ALA A 465 31.81 4.74 5.17
N PRO A 466 32.87 5.56 4.99
CA PRO A 466 33.14 6.27 3.74
C PRO A 466 33.47 5.36 2.55
N MET A 467 33.78 4.08 2.81
CA MET A 467 34.05 3.08 1.79
C MET A 467 32.78 2.49 1.16
N ALA A 468 31.60 2.80 1.72
CA ALA A 468 30.34 2.35 1.16
C ALA A 468 30.07 3.06 -0.19
N PRO A 469 29.71 2.32 -1.24
CA PRO A 469 29.31 2.86 -2.53
C PRO A 469 28.33 4.04 -2.39
N GLU A 470 28.63 5.15 -3.05
CA GLU A 470 27.77 6.34 -3.09
C GLU A 470 27.44 6.98 -1.71
N ALA A 471 28.22 6.69 -0.65
CA ALA A 471 28.00 7.24 0.69
C ALA A 471 27.82 8.78 0.71
N GLY A 472 28.65 9.51 -0.04
CA GLY A 472 28.56 10.98 -0.14
C GLY A 472 27.25 11.44 -0.81
N ASN A 473 26.82 10.78 -1.90
CA ASN A 473 25.57 11.10 -2.58
C ASN A 473 24.37 10.84 -1.66
N VAL A 474 24.34 9.68 -1.00
CA VAL A 474 23.27 9.35 -0.03
C VAL A 474 23.25 10.34 1.13
N SER A 475 24.40 10.73 1.68
CA SER A 475 24.48 11.73 2.75
C SER A 475 23.88 13.08 2.34
N ASN A 476 24.15 13.53 1.10
CA ASN A 476 23.60 14.76 0.55
C ASN A 476 22.07 14.70 0.39
N VAL A 477 21.54 13.58 -0.13
CA VAL A 477 20.09 13.35 -0.24
C VAL A 477 19.46 13.35 1.16
N LEU A 478 20.02 12.61 2.11
CA LEU A 478 19.53 12.58 3.49
C LEU A 478 19.53 13.97 4.13
N GLN A 479 20.52 14.80 3.84
CA GLN A 479 20.58 16.17 4.37
C GLN A 479 19.47 17.05 3.78
N ARG A 480 19.21 16.93 2.47
CA ARG A 480 18.10 17.63 1.80
C ARG A 480 16.76 17.19 2.41
N GLU A 481 16.53 15.88 2.48
CA GLU A 481 15.30 15.32 3.06
C GLU A 481 15.15 15.68 4.54
N LEU A 482 16.24 15.71 5.32
CA LEU A 482 16.21 16.14 6.72
C LEU A 482 15.74 17.58 6.85
N ASN A 483 16.30 18.49 6.04
CA ASN A 483 15.91 19.90 6.07
C ASN A 483 14.44 20.06 5.69
N GLU A 484 14.01 19.41 4.61
CA GLU A 484 12.62 19.46 4.15
C GLU A 484 11.64 18.85 5.17
N LEU A 485 11.93 17.66 5.68
CA LEU A 485 11.03 16.93 6.59
C LEU A 485 10.99 17.55 7.99
N VAL A 486 12.10 18.13 8.48
CA VAL A 486 12.08 18.88 9.75
C VAL A 486 11.29 20.17 9.58
N ALA A 487 11.46 20.89 8.47
CA ALA A 487 10.64 22.06 8.16
C ALA A 487 9.16 21.66 8.13
N LYS A 488 8.80 20.59 7.42
CA LYS A 488 7.43 20.03 7.37
C LYS A 488 6.88 19.65 8.74
N ALA A 489 7.72 19.08 9.61
CA ALA A 489 7.32 18.61 10.94
C ALA A 489 7.18 19.75 11.96
N LYS A 490 7.96 20.82 11.81
CA LYS A 490 7.97 21.99 12.70
C LYS A 490 7.08 23.12 12.24
N SER A 491 6.77 23.21 10.95
CA SER A 491 5.96 24.29 10.44
C SER A 491 4.59 24.18 11.09
N GLU A 492 4.19 25.21 11.85
CA GLU A 492 2.78 25.51 12.09
C GLU A 492 2.15 26.06 10.80
N ASP A 493 2.99 26.63 9.94
CA ASP A 493 2.71 27.15 8.60
C ASP A 493 2.50 26.01 7.59
N GLU A 494 1.28 25.92 7.06
CA GLU A 494 0.79 24.76 6.31
C GLU A 494 1.44 24.58 4.92
N ASP A 495 2.03 25.61 4.33
CA ASP A 495 2.53 25.60 2.93
C ASP A 495 3.69 24.62 2.68
N ALA A 496 4.43 24.23 3.73
CA ALA A 496 5.47 23.22 3.64
C ALA A 496 4.93 21.77 3.57
N VAL A 497 3.80 21.49 4.21
CA VAL A 497 3.11 20.17 4.14
C VAL A 497 2.40 20.02 2.78
N LYS A 498 1.94 21.15 2.21
CA LYS A 498 1.19 21.29 0.96
C LYS A 498 1.97 21.00 -0.34
N SER A 499 3.31 20.99 -0.31
CA SER A 499 4.16 20.68 -1.48
C SER A 499 4.44 19.18 -1.68
N ALA A 500 3.83 18.32 -0.86
CA ALA A 500 4.04 16.87 -0.92
C ALA A 500 3.36 16.25 -2.15
N LYS A 501 4.13 16.09 -3.23
CA LYS A 501 3.74 15.26 -4.39
C LYS A 501 3.48 13.79 -4.04
N LYS A 502 3.88 13.31 -2.87
CA LYS A 502 3.57 11.96 -2.38
C LYS A 502 4.04 11.79 -0.93
N ILE A 503 3.20 11.24 -0.06
CA ILE A 503 3.63 10.75 1.26
C ILE A 503 4.47 9.45 1.11
N ARG A 504 4.39 8.80 -0.05
CA ARG A 504 5.14 7.60 -0.43
C ARG A 504 6.09 7.90 -1.60
N ALA A 505 7.27 8.46 -1.32
CA ALA A 505 8.34 8.50 -2.31
C ALA A 505 8.92 7.08 -2.49
N SER A 506 9.01 6.59 -3.73
CA SER A 506 9.74 5.35 -4.00
C SER A 506 11.24 5.58 -3.76
N GLY A 507 11.95 4.59 -3.21
CA GLY A 507 13.41 4.68 -3.07
C GLY A 507 14.12 4.90 -4.41
N LYS A 508 13.51 4.43 -5.51
CA LYS A 508 13.97 4.64 -6.88
C LYS A 508 13.86 6.09 -7.33
N GLU A 509 12.89 6.86 -6.82
CA GLU A 509 12.71 8.28 -7.15
C GLU A 509 13.65 9.16 -6.31
N LEU A 510 13.93 8.77 -5.07
CA LEU A 510 14.76 9.55 -4.15
C LEU A 510 16.24 9.62 -4.55
N PHE A 511 16.75 8.57 -5.21
CA PHE A 511 18.18 8.41 -5.54
C PHE A 511 18.45 8.25 -7.04
N LYS A 512 17.53 8.70 -7.89
CA LYS A 512 17.79 9.05 -9.30
C LYS A 512 18.42 10.44 -9.37
#